data_AF-A0A838EYG1-F1
#
_entry.id   AF-A0A838EYG1-F1
#
_cell.length_a   1.000
_cell.length_b   1.000
_cell.length_c   1.000
_cell.angle_alpha   90.00
_cell.angle_beta   90.00
_cell.angle_gamma   90.00
#
_symmetry.space_group_name_H-M   'P 1'
#
loop_
_entity.id
_entity.type
_entity.pdbx_description
1 polymer ?
#
loop_
_entity_poly.entity_id
_entity_poly.type
_entity_poly.pdbx_seq_one_letter_code
_entity_poly.pdbx_strand_id
1 'polypeptide(L)'
;MQIPQLEREIILANTHLDLTQGGRDQQTKTIIEDLRNDSETPWVLLGDFNDWNKKVSPRIEKELKVHEAFKFLHGKYPPTFPSFLPVLSLDRVFINKMTPIKAVTLKDGHWKKLSDHLPLYVELEIEE
;
A
#
# COMPACT_ATOMS: atom_id res chain seq x y z
N MET A 1 14.28 -1.52 8.52
CA MET A 1 14.63 -0.20 9.10
C MET A 1 14.56 -0.33 10.62
N GLN A 2 15.58 0.15 11.34
CA GLN A 2 15.50 0.31 12.80
C GLN A 2 15.00 1.72 13.11
N ILE A 3 13.90 1.84 13.83
CA ILE A 3 13.36 3.14 14.24
C ILE A 3 13.82 3.35 15.69
N PRO A 4 14.61 4.39 16.02
CA PRO A 4 15.28 4.50 17.32
C PRO A 4 14.35 4.42 18.55
N GLN A 5 13.08 4.81 18.40
CA GLN A 5 12.07 4.76 19.47
C GLN A 5 11.32 3.43 19.55
N LEU A 6 11.53 2.54 18.59
CA LEU A 6 10.94 1.21 18.52
C LEU A 6 12.06 0.20 18.70
N GLU A 7 12.01 -0.58 19.78
CA GLU A 7 12.93 -1.69 20.03
C GLU A 7 12.71 -2.88 19.08
N ARG A 8 12.17 -2.62 17.87
CA ARG A 8 11.82 -3.63 16.87
C ARG A 8 12.17 -3.17 15.46
N GLU A 9 12.50 -4.13 14.61
CA GLU A 9 12.68 -3.89 13.18
C GLU A 9 11.34 -3.84 12.45
N ILE A 10 11.30 -3.02 11.40
CA ILE A 10 10.17 -2.96 10.47
C ILE A 10 10.69 -3.10 9.05
N ILE A 11 10.02 -3.93 8.25
CA ILE A 11 10.27 -4.01 6.81
C ILE A 11 9.40 -2.97 6.10
N LEU A 12 10.05 -2.13 5.29
CA LEU A 12 9.38 -1.19 4.40
C LEU A 12 9.63 -1.63 2.96
N ALA A 13 8.61 -2.16 2.31
CA ALA A 13 8.65 -2.58 0.91
C ALA A 13 7.94 -1.52 0.05
N ASN A 14 8.60 -1.09 -1.02
CA ASN A 14 8.03 -0.18 -2.01
C ASN A 14 8.00 -0.85 -3.39
N THR A 15 6.93 -0.64 -4.15
CA THR A 15 6.81 -1.19 -5.50
C THR A 15 6.23 -0.20 -6.51
N HIS A 16 6.55 -0.44 -7.77
CA HIS A 16 5.86 0.13 -8.93
C HIS A 16 5.61 -1.01 -9.90
N LEU A 17 4.38 -1.54 -9.94
CA LEU A 17 4.06 -2.71 -10.74
C LEU A 17 3.87 -2.38 -12.22
N ASP A 18 4.04 -3.40 -13.05
CA ASP A 18 3.94 -3.31 -14.49
C ASP A 18 2.57 -2.80 -14.98
N LEU A 19 2.55 -2.17 -16.14
CA LEU A 19 1.29 -1.77 -16.79
C LEU A 19 0.59 -3.00 -17.39
N THR A 20 1.31 -4.06 -17.74
CA THR A 20 0.68 -5.27 -18.27
C THR A 20 0.13 -6.15 -17.15
N GLN A 21 -1.03 -6.79 -17.39
CA GLN A 21 -1.61 -7.71 -16.39
C GLN A 21 -0.65 -8.87 -16.06
N GLY A 22 -0.01 -9.46 -17.08
CA GLY A 22 0.94 -10.55 -16.89
C GLY A 22 2.16 -10.13 -16.07
N GLY A 23 2.69 -8.93 -16.30
CA GLY A 23 3.79 -8.36 -15.50
C GLY A 23 3.39 -8.17 -14.04
N ARG A 24 2.22 -7.57 -13.78
CA ARG A 24 1.69 -7.45 -12.41
C ARG A 24 1.53 -8.79 -11.74
N ASP A 25 1.02 -9.81 -12.44
CA ASP A 25 0.78 -11.12 -11.86
C ASP A 25 2.07 -11.82 -11.43
N GLN A 26 3.15 -11.67 -12.22
CA GLN A 26 4.46 -12.23 -11.93
C GLN A 26 5.15 -11.48 -10.78
N GLN A 27 5.15 -10.14 -10.81
CA GLN A 27 5.75 -9.32 -9.74
C GLN A 27 5.00 -9.48 -8.41
N THR A 28 3.66 -9.51 -8.45
CA THR A 28 2.83 -9.76 -7.26
C THR A 28 3.14 -11.12 -6.65
N LYS A 29 3.39 -12.15 -7.47
CA LYS A 29 3.78 -13.46 -6.98
C LYS A 29 5.09 -13.39 -6.18
N THR A 30 6.12 -12.74 -6.74
CA THR A 30 7.41 -12.57 -6.08
C THR A 30 7.28 -11.80 -4.76
N ILE A 31 6.55 -10.68 -4.76
CA ILE A 31 6.32 -9.88 -3.53
C ILE A 31 5.64 -10.71 -2.43
N ILE A 32 4.65 -11.52 -2.79
CA ILE A 32 3.96 -12.41 -1.84
C ILE A 32 4.90 -13.48 -1.30
N GLU A 33 5.76 -14.05 -2.14
CA GLU A 33 6.74 -15.07 -1.72
C GLU A 33 7.77 -14.47 -0.74
N ASP A 34 8.27 -13.27 -1.02
CA ASP A 34 9.24 -12.58 -0.17
C ASP A 34 8.63 -12.23 1.19
N LEU A 35 7.49 -11.52 1.21
CA LEU A 35 6.85 -11.07 2.46
C LEU A 35 6.28 -12.21 3.31
N ARG A 36 6.03 -13.38 2.72
CA ARG A 36 5.59 -14.57 3.45
C ARG A 36 6.71 -15.20 4.27
N ASN A 37 7.96 -15.12 3.79
CA ASN A 37 9.11 -15.68 4.49
C ASN A 37 9.49 -14.85 5.72
N ASP A 38 9.16 -13.56 5.73
CA ASP A 38 9.42 -12.64 6.83
C ASP A 38 8.23 -12.49 7.80
N SER A 39 7.47 -13.56 8.06
CA SER A 39 6.19 -13.51 8.79
C SER A 39 6.29 -12.95 10.21
N GLU A 40 7.47 -13.00 10.83
CA GLU A 40 7.67 -12.52 12.19
C GLU A 40 7.86 -11.00 12.29
N THR A 41 8.48 -10.40 11.28
CA THR A 41 8.81 -8.97 11.28
C THR A 41 7.65 -8.14 10.76
N PRO A 42 7.14 -7.17 11.53
CA PRO A 42 6.11 -6.26 11.07
C PRO A 42 6.52 -5.53 9.80
N TRP A 43 5.60 -5.38 8.86
CA TRP A 43 5.93 -4.81 7.56
C TRP A 43 4.84 -3.93 6.97
N VAL A 44 5.29 -3.01 6.11
CA VAL A 44 4.44 -2.16 5.29
C VAL A 44 4.86 -2.32 3.84
N LEU A 45 3.91 -2.66 2.98
CA LEU A 45 4.08 -2.69 1.53
C LEU A 45 3.28 -1.56 0.91
N LEU A 46 3.94 -0.65 0.19
CA LEU A 46 3.30 0.51 -0.41
C LEU A 46 3.83 0.81 -1.81
N GLY A 47 3.15 1.71 -2.52
CA GLY A 47 3.58 2.21 -3.83
C GLY A 47 2.48 2.17 -4.87
N ASP A 48 2.86 2.24 -6.14
CA ASP A 48 1.97 2.21 -7.30
C ASP A 48 1.79 0.78 -7.79
N PHE A 49 0.59 0.23 -7.64
CA PHE A 49 0.30 -1.15 -8.04
C PHE A 49 -0.17 -1.26 -9.48
N ASN A 50 -0.43 -0.14 -10.17
CA ASN A 50 -1.11 -0.12 -11.47
C ASN A 50 -2.36 -1.04 -11.51
N ASP A 51 -3.01 -1.22 -10.35
CA ASP A 51 -4.08 -2.20 -10.14
C ASP A 51 -5.45 -1.61 -10.51
N TRP A 52 -5.56 -1.08 -11.72
CA TRP A 52 -6.77 -0.43 -12.21
C TRP A 52 -8.00 -1.36 -12.24
N ASN A 53 -7.77 -2.67 -12.37
CA ASN A 53 -8.83 -3.69 -12.39
C ASN A 53 -9.06 -4.37 -11.03
N LYS A 54 -8.33 -3.94 -9.98
CA LYS A 54 -8.48 -4.41 -8.59
C LYS A 54 -8.29 -5.92 -8.43
N LYS A 55 -7.42 -6.55 -9.24
CA LYS A 55 -7.10 -7.98 -9.14
C LYS A 55 -5.90 -8.26 -8.25
N VAL A 56 -4.95 -7.33 -8.17
CA VAL A 56 -3.74 -7.50 -7.36
C VAL A 56 -4.07 -7.40 -5.87
N SER A 57 -4.84 -6.38 -5.49
CA SER A 57 -5.12 -6.10 -4.08
C SER A 57 -5.79 -7.27 -3.34
N PRO A 58 -6.88 -7.88 -3.84
CA PRO A 58 -7.50 -9.03 -3.18
C PRO A 58 -6.60 -10.26 -3.08
N ARG A 59 -5.68 -10.43 -4.04
CA ARG A 59 -4.70 -11.52 -4.02
C ARG A 59 -3.72 -11.34 -2.87
N ILE A 60 -3.16 -10.14 -2.70
CA ILE A 60 -2.25 -9.81 -1.60
C ILE A 60 -2.94 -9.98 -0.25
N GLU A 61 -4.13 -9.38 -0.07
CA GLU A 61 -4.91 -9.49 1.18
C GLU A 61 -5.17 -10.95 1.56
N LYS A 62 -5.58 -11.79 0.58
CA LYS A 62 -5.88 -13.21 0.82
C LYS A 62 -4.63 -14.03 1.12
N GLU A 63 -3.60 -13.90 0.30
CA GLU A 63 -2.40 -14.76 0.35
C GLU A 63 -1.48 -14.45 1.54
N LEU A 64 -1.47 -13.19 2.00
CA LEU A 64 -0.69 -12.75 3.15
C LEU A 64 -1.54 -12.55 4.42
N LYS A 65 -2.87 -12.67 4.32
CA LYS A 65 -3.82 -12.43 5.43
C LYS A 65 -3.65 -11.04 6.06
N VAL A 66 -3.59 -10.03 5.20
CA VAL A 66 -3.34 -8.63 5.58
C VAL A 66 -4.47 -7.72 5.13
N HIS A 67 -4.42 -6.47 5.59
CA HIS A 67 -5.36 -5.43 5.21
C HIS A 67 -4.66 -4.30 4.45
N GLU A 68 -5.41 -3.67 3.56
CA GLU A 68 -5.03 -2.38 2.97
C GLU A 68 -5.57 -1.24 3.86
N ALA A 69 -4.74 -0.27 4.19
CA ALA A 69 -5.00 0.72 5.24
C ALA A 69 -6.23 1.59 4.96
N PHE A 70 -6.42 2.05 3.72
CA PHE A 70 -7.59 2.86 3.35
C PHE A 70 -8.86 2.03 3.32
N LYS A 71 -8.80 0.80 2.81
CA LYS A 71 -9.94 -0.10 2.78
C LYS A 71 -10.35 -0.52 4.18
N PHE A 72 -9.40 -0.72 5.09
CA PHE A 72 -9.68 -1.00 6.49
C PHE A 72 -10.44 0.15 7.15
N LEU A 73 -9.95 1.39 7.01
CA LEU A 73 -10.55 2.56 7.66
C LEU A 73 -11.80 3.10 6.96
N HIS A 74 -11.88 3.01 5.63
CA HIS A 74 -12.89 3.72 4.82
C HIS A 74 -13.73 2.79 3.93
N GLY A 75 -13.49 1.48 3.97
CA GLY A 75 -14.22 0.47 3.18
C GLY A 75 -13.87 0.44 1.68
N LYS A 76 -12.92 1.26 1.22
CA LYS A 76 -12.52 1.36 -0.20
C LYS A 76 -11.07 1.82 -0.38
N TYR A 77 -10.47 1.45 -1.51
CA TYR A 77 -9.17 1.98 -1.95
C TYR A 77 -9.28 3.47 -2.33
N PRO A 78 -8.22 4.28 -2.13
CA PRO A 78 -8.25 5.70 -2.42
C PRO A 78 -8.08 5.94 -3.93
N PRO A 79 -8.87 6.84 -4.55
CA PRO A 79 -8.56 7.29 -5.90
C PRO A 79 -7.37 8.26 -5.85
N THR A 80 -6.33 7.95 -6.59
CA THR A 80 -5.07 8.71 -6.60
C THR A 80 -4.73 9.29 -7.97
N PHE A 81 -5.24 8.69 -9.05
CA PHE A 81 -4.92 9.08 -10.42
C PHE A 81 -6.18 9.37 -11.27
N PRO A 82 -6.13 10.31 -12.21
CA PRO A 82 -5.14 11.40 -12.28
C PRO A 82 -5.40 12.44 -11.17
N SER A 83 -4.37 13.10 -10.68
CA SER A 83 -4.42 13.95 -9.49
C SER A 83 -5.41 15.12 -9.60
N PHE A 84 -5.60 15.65 -10.80
CA PHE A 84 -6.55 16.74 -11.06
C PHE A 84 -8.02 16.28 -10.98
N LEU A 85 -8.30 15.02 -11.34
CA LEU A 85 -9.63 14.39 -11.28
C LEU A 85 -9.49 12.91 -10.85
N PRO A 86 -9.30 12.64 -9.53
CA PRO A 86 -8.95 11.31 -9.07
C PRO A 86 -10.11 10.33 -9.25
N VAL A 87 -9.93 9.34 -10.11
CA VAL A 87 -10.94 8.30 -10.42
C VAL A 87 -10.40 6.88 -10.36
N LEU A 88 -9.09 6.69 -10.57
CA LEU A 88 -8.41 5.41 -10.48
C LEU A 88 -7.67 5.29 -9.15
N SER A 89 -7.81 4.12 -8.53
CA SER A 89 -7.03 3.73 -7.35
C SER A 89 -5.85 2.90 -7.84
N LEU A 90 -4.68 3.51 -8.01
CA LEU A 90 -3.47 2.80 -8.45
C LEU A 90 -2.52 2.54 -7.27
N ASP A 91 -2.43 3.50 -6.35
CA ASP A 91 -1.57 3.41 -5.16
C ASP A 91 -2.25 2.62 -4.02
N ARG A 92 -1.46 1.87 -3.25
CA ARG A 92 -1.93 1.07 -2.09
C ARG A 92 -0.97 1.15 -0.91
N VAL A 93 -1.50 0.89 0.28
CA VAL A 93 -0.71 0.67 1.51
C VAL A 93 -1.22 -0.58 2.22
N PHE A 94 -0.50 -1.70 2.11
CA PHE A 94 -0.78 -2.94 2.84
C PHE A 94 0.07 -3.02 4.10
N ILE A 95 -0.51 -3.54 5.17
CA ILE A 95 0.12 -3.56 6.50
C ILE A 95 -0.02 -4.94 7.17
N ASN A 96 1.01 -5.33 7.91
CA ASN A 96 1.07 -6.55 8.68
C ASN A 96 1.52 -6.26 10.11
N LYS A 97 0.84 -6.86 11.11
CA LYS A 97 1.11 -6.67 12.55
C LYS A 97 1.15 -5.20 12.98
N MET A 98 0.24 -4.41 12.39
CA MET A 98 0.04 -2.99 12.64
C MET A 98 -1.43 -2.65 12.39
N THR A 99 -1.95 -1.68 13.13
CA THR A 99 -3.31 -1.17 12.99
C THR A 99 -3.26 0.24 12.38
N PRO A 100 -4.00 0.53 11.30
CA PRO A 100 -4.03 1.86 10.74
C PRO A 100 -4.96 2.74 11.58
N ILE A 101 -4.45 3.85 12.09
CA ILE A 101 -5.23 4.81 12.90
C ILE A 101 -5.70 6.00 12.08
N LYS A 102 -5.02 6.28 10.95
CA LYS A 102 -5.41 7.34 10.02
C LYS A 102 -4.94 7.02 8.61
N ALA A 103 -5.78 7.34 7.63
CA ALA A 103 -5.43 7.27 6.21
C ALA A 103 -6.07 8.45 5.46
N VAL A 104 -5.26 9.27 4.80
CA VAL A 104 -5.68 10.50 4.12
C VAL A 104 -5.03 10.60 2.76
N THR A 105 -5.83 10.85 1.72
CA THR A 105 -5.30 11.26 0.41
C THR A 105 -5.09 12.76 0.40
N LEU A 106 -3.86 13.20 0.16
CA LEU A 106 -3.49 14.62 0.16
C LEU A 106 -3.92 15.28 -1.16
N LYS A 107 -5.18 15.73 -1.21
CA LYS A 107 -5.82 16.24 -2.44
C LYS A 107 -5.91 17.75 -2.57
N ASP A 108 -5.59 18.49 -1.51
CA ASP A 108 -5.83 19.94 -1.45
C ASP A 108 -4.64 20.75 -1.98
N GLY A 109 -4.92 21.95 -2.50
CA GLY A 109 -3.90 22.95 -2.83
C GLY A 109 -2.80 22.44 -3.79
N HIS A 110 -1.56 22.49 -3.32
CA HIS A 110 -0.36 22.27 -4.12
C HIS A 110 -0.15 20.80 -4.52
N TRP A 111 -0.70 19.84 -3.80
CA TRP A 111 -0.47 18.40 -4.06
C TRP A 111 -0.84 17.98 -5.49
N LYS A 112 -1.95 18.50 -6.02
CA LYS A 112 -2.39 18.25 -7.41
C LYS A 112 -1.43 18.74 -8.49
N LYS A 113 -0.47 19.60 -8.15
CA LYS A 113 0.51 20.17 -9.08
C LYS A 113 1.88 19.49 -9.01
N LEU A 114 2.11 18.63 -8.01
CA LEU A 114 3.41 17.99 -7.78
C LEU A 114 3.57 16.67 -8.55
N SER A 115 2.47 15.99 -8.84
CA SER A 115 2.43 14.73 -9.58
C SER A 115 1.06 14.55 -10.22
N ASP A 116 0.98 13.68 -11.22
CA ASP A 116 -0.24 13.10 -11.76
C ASP A 116 -0.89 12.06 -10.82
N HIS A 117 -0.23 11.67 -9.73
CA HIS A 117 -0.79 10.89 -8.63
C HIS A 117 -0.94 11.77 -7.37
N LEU A 118 -1.99 11.52 -6.57
CA LEU A 118 -2.14 12.11 -5.24
C LEU A 118 -1.39 11.31 -4.18
N PRO A 119 -0.63 11.97 -3.29
CA PRO A 119 0.04 11.30 -2.19
C PRO A 119 -0.95 10.66 -1.21
N LEU A 120 -0.56 9.50 -0.69
CA LEU A 120 -1.23 8.83 0.42
C LEU A 120 -0.45 9.06 1.71
N TYR A 121 -1.15 9.47 2.76
CA TYR A 121 -0.63 9.60 4.10
C TYR A 121 -1.32 8.61 5.03
N VAL A 122 -0.55 7.83 5.78
CA VAL A 122 -1.07 6.84 6.72
C VAL A 122 -0.32 6.97 8.05
N GLU A 123 -1.06 6.95 9.16
CA GLU A 123 -0.51 6.77 10.50
C GLU A 123 -0.86 5.36 10.97
N LEU A 124 0.14 4.66 11.51
CA LEU A 124 0.04 3.27 11.93
C LEU A 124 0.39 3.19 13.42
N GLU A 125 -0.40 2.41 14.15
CA GLU A 125 -0.07 1.92 15.47
C GLU A 125 0.52 0.52 15.37
N ILE A 126 1.51 0.28 16.20
CA ILE A 126 2.29 -0.93 16.22
C ILE A 126 1.72 -1.82 17.32
N GLU A 127 1.26 -3.01 16.96
CA GLU A 127 0.79 -4.01 17.91
C GLU A 127 1.96 -4.47 18.80
N GLU A 128 1.74 -4.49 20.12
CA GLU A 128 2.69 -4.99 21.13
C GLU A 128 3.05 -6.47 20.93
#